data_AF-A0A932KIH7-F1
#
_entry.id   AF-A0A932KIH7-F1
#
_cell.length_a   1.000
_cell.length_b   1.000
_cell.length_c   1.000
_cell.angle_alpha   90.00
_cell.angle_beta   90.00
_cell.angle_gamma   90.00
#
_symmetry.space_group_name_H-M   'P 1'
#
loop_
_entity.id
_entity.type
_entity.pdbx_description
1 polymer ?
#
loop_
_entity_poly.entity_id
_entity_poly.type
_entity_poly.pdbx_seq_one_letter_code
_entity_poly.pdbx_strand_id
1 'polypeptide(L)'
;MTRRSEMTAIAERDHIEIVDIKREAHSSKEAGQRPVFNEMIADIKTGKYNGIMAWAPDRLSRNAGDLGAIVDLMDQKLIVEIRTYGQRFINSPNEKFLLMILGSQAKLENDQKGLNVKRGLRTRCEMGLWPAPAPTGYLNEKNVDKKCHILVDPKRAPVIKQMFEKVAYENWSGKKVYQWLRNEVKLTSINNKPLTLSNVYLIFKNTLYYGMFEYPRGSNNWYTGIHEPLITKKLFEKVHEQLKRSEIVSGYGTKEFAFTKLISCGLCGAGDHGR
;
A
#
# COMPACT_ATOMS: atom_id res chain seq x y z
N MET A 1 -25.38 -1.25 -15.99
CA MET A 1 -26.18 -1.70 -14.83
C MET A 1 -25.23 -2.01 -13.69
N THR A 2 -25.63 -1.67 -12.47
CA THR A 2 -24.81 -1.83 -11.27
C THR A 2 -25.19 -3.16 -10.62
N ARG A 3 -24.25 -3.95 -10.08
CA ARG A 3 -24.55 -5.24 -9.40
C ARG A 3 -25.72 -5.20 -8.40
N ARG A 4 -25.96 -4.03 -7.80
CA ARG A 4 -27.09 -3.77 -6.91
C ARG A 4 -28.44 -3.82 -7.63
N SER A 5 -28.57 -3.20 -8.80
CA SER A 5 -29.84 -3.13 -9.53
C SER A 5 -30.30 -4.51 -9.99
N GLU A 6 -29.34 -5.38 -10.31
CA GLU A 6 -29.62 -6.75 -10.72
C GLU A 6 -30.08 -7.62 -9.53
N MET A 7 -29.49 -7.44 -8.34
CA MET A 7 -29.94 -8.15 -7.13
C MET A 7 -31.31 -7.66 -6.62
N THR A 8 -31.60 -6.36 -6.71
CA THR A 8 -32.92 -5.83 -6.35
C THR A 8 -34.00 -6.34 -7.29
N ALA A 9 -33.71 -6.47 -8.59
CA ALA A 9 -34.64 -7.06 -9.54
C ALA A 9 -34.94 -8.54 -9.23
N ILE A 10 -33.95 -9.31 -8.77
CA ILE A 10 -34.17 -10.69 -8.31
C ILE A 10 -35.05 -10.72 -7.05
N ALA A 11 -34.81 -9.82 -6.10
CA ALA A 11 -35.60 -9.75 -4.88
C ALA A 11 -37.07 -9.41 -5.18
N GLU A 12 -37.31 -8.45 -6.08
CA GLU A 12 -38.66 -8.09 -6.54
C GLU A 12 -39.34 -9.24 -7.28
N ARG A 13 -38.61 -9.91 -8.19
CA ARG A 13 -39.13 -11.05 -8.97
C ARG A 13 -39.50 -12.25 -8.10
N ASP A 14 -38.68 -12.54 -7.10
CA ASP A 14 -38.82 -13.73 -6.25
C ASP A 14 -39.55 -13.43 -4.92
N HIS A 15 -40.13 -12.23 -4.78
CA HIS A 15 -40.85 -11.76 -3.58
C HIS A 15 -40.06 -11.88 -2.27
N ILE A 16 -38.76 -11.54 -2.32
CA ILE A 16 -37.86 -11.57 -1.17
C ILE A 16 -37.86 -10.20 -0.48
N GLU A 17 -38.17 -10.18 0.82
CA GLU A 17 -38.09 -8.97 1.64
C GLU A 17 -36.63 -8.62 1.97
N ILE A 18 -36.20 -7.42 1.59
CA ILE A 18 -34.85 -6.93 1.89
C ILE A 18 -34.88 -6.18 3.24
N VAL A 19 -34.45 -6.86 4.30
CA VAL A 19 -34.40 -6.29 5.66
C VAL A 19 -33.24 -5.31 5.84
N ASP A 20 -32.07 -5.62 5.30
CA ASP A 20 -30.86 -4.78 5.45
C ASP A 20 -29.92 -4.93 4.24
N ILE A 21 -29.17 -3.89 3.91
CA ILE A 21 -28.16 -3.88 2.83
C ILE A 21 -26.80 -3.55 3.43
N LYS A 22 -26.03 -4.60 3.71
CA LYS A 22 -24.67 -4.48 4.22
C LYS A 22 -23.66 -4.25 3.09
N ARG A 23 -22.76 -3.27 3.25
CA ARG A 23 -21.66 -2.99 2.32
C ARG A 23 -20.33 -3.00 3.03
N GLU A 24 -19.43 -3.84 2.54
CA GLU A 24 -18.09 -3.93 3.08
C GLU A 24 -17.08 -3.49 2.00
N ALA A 25 -16.47 -2.32 2.21
CA ALA A 25 -15.47 -1.75 1.30
C ALA A 25 -14.07 -2.37 1.51
N HIS A 26 -13.78 -2.84 2.73
CA HIS A 26 -12.49 -3.41 3.10
C HIS A 26 -12.52 -4.92 3.04
N SER A 27 -11.74 -5.47 2.11
CA SER A 27 -11.72 -6.90 1.87
C SER A 27 -10.50 -7.52 2.53
N SER A 28 -10.58 -7.79 3.83
CA SER A 28 -9.51 -8.50 4.56
C SER A 28 -9.46 -9.97 4.14
N LYS A 29 -8.25 -10.53 4.11
CA LYS A 29 -8.00 -11.96 3.82
C LYS A 29 -8.03 -12.83 5.08
N GLU A 30 -7.98 -12.21 6.26
CA GLU A 30 -8.00 -12.90 7.55
C GLU A 30 -9.43 -13.06 8.06
N ALA A 31 -9.71 -14.23 8.63
CA ALA A 31 -11.00 -14.51 9.27
C ALA A 31 -11.22 -13.59 10.47
N GLY A 32 -12.45 -13.09 10.64
CA GLY A 32 -12.82 -12.27 11.80
C GLY A 32 -12.45 -10.78 11.72
N GLN A 33 -11.68 -10.33 10.73
CA GLN A 33 -11.39 -8.90 10.50
C GLN A 33 -12.42 -8.18 9.62
N ARG A 34 -13.56 -8.82 9.39
CA ARG A 34 -14.66 -8.31 8.57
C ARG A 34 -15.79 -7.85 9.50
N PRO A 35 -15.78 -6.60 9.97
CA PRO A 35 -16.73 -6.14 10.99
C PRO A 35 -18.18 -6.27 10.49
N VAL A 36 -18.41 -5.99 9.20
CA VAL A 36 -19.75 -6.05 8.60
C VAL A 36 -20.20 -7.50 8.43
N PHE A 37 -19.28 -8.41 8.09
CA PHE A 37 -19.59 -9.84 8.03
C PHE A 37 -19.90 -10.41 9.40
N ASN A 38 -19.11 -10.08 10.43
CA ASN A 38 -19.33 -10.55 11.79
C ASN A 38 -20.66 -10.03 12.36
N GLU A 39 -20.98 -8.76 12.11
CA GLU A 39 -22.29 -8.18 12.44
C GLU A 39 -23.41 -8.94 11.72
N MET A 40 -23.22 -9.24 10.43
CA MET A 40 -24.20 -9.99 9.66
C MET A 40 -24.48 -11.37 10.26
N ILE A 41 -23.43 -12.09 10.66
CA ILE A 41 -23.51 -13.40 11.30
C ILE A 41 -24.19 -13.31 12.68
N ALA A 42 -23.91 -12.26 13.45
CA ALA A 42 -24.57 -12.03 14.75
C ALA A 42 -26.07 -11.77 14.58
N ASP A 43 -26.46 -10.92 13.62
CA ASP A 43 -27.85 -10.62 13.28
C ASP A 43 -28.63 -11.86 12.77
N ILE A 44 -27.97 -12.78 12.07
CA ILE A 44 -28.57 -14.08 11.69
C ILE A 44 -28.83 -14.93 12.93
N LYS A 45 -27.86 -14.97 13.87
CA LYS A 45 -28.02 -15.73 15.12
C LYS A 45 -29.11 -15.16 16.03
N THR A 46 -29.38 -13.86 15.98
CA THR A 46 -30.50 -13.23 16.70
C THR A 46 -31.85 -13.37 15.99
N GLY A 47 -31.86 -13.92 14.77
CA GLY A 47 -33.09 -14.17 14.01
C GLY A 47 -33.64 -12.94 13.27
N LYS A 48 -32.83 -11.89 13.09
CA LYS A 48 -33.23 -10.67 12.39
C LYS A 48 -33.53 -10.91 10.91
N TYR A 49 -32.84 -11.86 10.30
CA TYR A 49 -33.10 -12.35 8.95
C TYR A 49 -32.60 -13.79 8.81
N ASN A 50 -33.19 -14.51 7.86
CA ASN A 50 -33.05 -15.95 7.67
C ASN A 50 -32.43 -16.33 6.31
N GLY A 51 -31.94 -15.35 5.56
CA GLY A 51 -31.36 -15.57 4.24
C GLY A 51 -30.32 -14.54 3.86
N ILE A 52 -29.51 -14.85 2.87
CA ILE A 52 -28.43 -13.99 2.38
C ILE A 52 -28.54 -13.82 0.86
N MET A 53 -28.50 -12.58 0.38
CA MET A 53 -28.39 -12.28 -1.05
C MET A 53 -27.00 -11.71 -1.39
N ALA A 54 -26.31 -12.31 -2.36
CA ALA A 54 -25.00 -11.86 -2.82
C ALA A 54 -24.86 -12.00 -4.33
N TRP A 55 -24.08 -11.15 -5.01
CA TRP A 55 -23.92 -11.25 -6.47
C TRP A 55 -23.37 -12.62 -6.91
N ALA A 56 -22.37 -13.11 -6.19
CA ALA A 56 -21.69 -14.36 -6.48
C ALA A 56 -21.09 -14.95 -5.18
N PRO A 57 -20.79 -16.26 -5.16
CA PRO A 57 -20.26 -16.94 -3.97
C PRO A 57 -18.96 -16.34 -3.42
N ASP A 58 -18.11 -15.75 -4.28
CA ASP A 58 -16.86 -15.06 -3.91
C ASP A 58 -17.08 -13.82 -3.00
N ARG A 59 -18.33 -13.35 -2.88
CA ARG A 59 -18.72 -12.19 -2.06
C ARG A 59 -19.24 -12.58 -0.68
N LEU A 60 -19.64 -13.82 -0.51
CA LEU A 60 -20.10 -14.36 0.78
C LEU A 60 -18.89 -14.57 1.70
N SER A 61 -17.87 -15.24 1.16
CA SER A 61 -16.66 -15.55 1.90
C SER A 61 -15.41 -15.46 1.02
N ARG A 62 -14.31 -14.97 1.61
CA ARG A 62 -12.98 -14.96 0.99
C ARG A 62 -12.03 -16.01 1.55
N ASN A 63 -12.39 -16.67 2.63
CA ASN A 63 -11.56 -17.64 3.33
C ASN A 63 -12.35 -18.95 3.53
N ALA A 64 -11.66 -20.03 3.88
CA ALA A 64 -12.37 -21.28 4.16
C ALA A 64 -13.20 -21.20 5.45
N GLY A 65 -12.75 -20.38 6.43
CA GLY A 65 -13.38 -20.23 7.74
C GLY A 65 -14.75 -19.55 7.71
N ASP A 66 -14.88 -18.38 7.09
CA ASP A 66 -16.14 -17.66 6.93
C ASP A 66 -17.13 -18.48 6.09
N LEU A 67 -16.64 -19.28 5.12
CA LEU A 67 -17.49 -20.16 4.32
C LEU A 67 -18.02 -21.32 5.19
N GLY A 68 -17.16 -21.91 6.01
CA GLY A 68 -17.56 -22.90 7.01
C GLY A 68 -18.60 -22.34 7.98
N ALA A 69 -18.39 -21.13 8.50
CA ALA A 69 -19.35 -20.48 9.40
C ALA A 69 -20.74 -20.28 8.77
N ILE A 70 -20.81 -19.95 7.48
CA ILE A 70 -22.09 -19.87 6.75
C ILE A 70 -22.75 -21.24 6.65
N VAL A 71 -21.97 -22.28 6.30
CA VAL A 71 -22.49 -23.66 6.21
C VAL A 71 -22.98 -24.15 7.57
N ASP A 72 -22.27 -23.85 8.65
CA ASP A 72 -22.68 -24.18 10.03
C ASP A 72 -24.02 -23.52 10.39
N LEU A 73 -24.24 -22.27 9.97
CA LEU A 73 -25.52 -21.58 10.17
C LEU A 73 -26.65 -22.15 9.32
N MET A 74 -26.34 -22.67 8.13
CA MET A 74 -27.30 -23.44 7.33
C MET A 74 -27.66 -24.75 8.05
N ASP A 75 -26.68 -25.47 8.60
CA ASP A 75 -26.89 -26.71 9.37
C ASP A 75 -27.75 -26.48 10.62
N GLN A 76 -27.53 -25.35 11.30
CA GLN A 76 -28.35 -24.89 12.44
C GLN A 76 -29.76 -24.42 12.03
N LYS A 77 -30.09 -24.43 10.73
CA LYS A 77 -31.35 -23.93 10.16
C LYS A 77 -31.62 -22.44 10.43
N LEU A 78 -30.59 -21.68 10.78
CA LEU A 78 -30.68 -20.23 10.95
C LEU A 78 -30.68 -19.53 9.59
N ILE A 79 -29.96 -20.09 8.62
CA ILE A 79 -30.02 -19.68 7.21
C ILE A 79 -30.87 -20.69 6.45
N VAL A 80 -32.02 -20.23 5.97
CA VAL A 80 -32.94 -21.00 5.12
C VAL A 80 -32.42 -21.04 3.69
N GLU A 81 -31.91 -19.90 3.21
CA GLU A 81 -31.55 -19.73 1.81
C GLU A 81 -30.44 -18.70 1.60
N ILE A 82 -29.53 -19.03 0.68
CA ILE A 82 -28.58 -18.09 0.10
C ILE A 82 -28.88 -17.96 -1.38
N ARG A 83 -29.16 -16.73 -1.82
CA ARG A 83 -29.45 -16.43 -3.22
C ARG A 83 -28.28 -15.68 -3.85
N THR A 84 -27.81 -16.22 -4.97
CA THR A 84 -26.87 -15.55 -5.86
C THR A 84 -27.53 -15.15 -7.17
N TYR A 85 -26.83 -14.37 -8.00
CA TYR A 85 -27.37 -13.94 -9.30
C TYR A 85 -27.78 -15.14 -10.17
N GLY A 86 -26.96 -16.20 -10.19
CA GLY A 86 -27.19 -17.36 -11.05
C GLY A 86 -27.75 -18.59 -10.35
N GLN A 87 -27.66 -18.68 -9.02
CA GLN A 87 -27.96 -19.92 -8.28
C GLN A 87 -28.61 -19.65 -6.91
N ARG A 88 -29.41 -20.61 -6.46
CA ARG A 88 -30.01 -20.66 -5.12
C ARG A 88 -29.34 -21.80 -4.34
N PHE A 89 -29.06 -21.55 -3.06
CA PHE A 89 -28.53 -22.55 -2.13
C PHE A 89 -29.45 -22.65 -0.90
N ILE A 90 -30.08 -23.80 -0.71
CA ILE A 90 -30.93 -24.17 0.42
C ILE A 90 -30.20 -25.14 1.33
N ASN A 91 -30.77 -25.44 2.50
CA ASN A 91 -30.22 -26.41 3.44
C ASN A 91 -30.38 -27.87 2.94
N SER A 92 -29.62 -28.22 1.90
CA SER A 92 -29.49 -29.57 1.33
C SER A 92 -28.00 -29.98 1.32
N PRO A 93 -27.66 -31.25 1.59
CA PRO A 93 -26.27 -31.71 1.53
C PRO A 93 -25.57 -31.38 0.20
N ASN A 94 -26.27 -31.55 -0.93
CA ASN A 94 -25.72 -31.29 -2.26
C ASN A 94 -25.44 -29.80 -2.48
N GLU A 95 -26.33 -28.92 -2.02
CA GLU A 95 -26.19 -27.48 -2.22
C GLU A 95 -25.13 -26.88 -1.31
N LYS A 96 -25.00 -27.38 -0.07
CA LYS A 96 -23.88 -27.05 0.82
C LYS A 96 -22.54 -27.47 0.23
N PHE A 97 -22.47 -28.69 -0.33
CA PHE A 97 -21.26 -29.16 -1.00
C PHE A 97 -20.90 -28.31 -2.23
N LEU A 98 -21.88 -27.97 -3.07
CA LEU A 98 -21.68 -27.09 -4.21
C LEU A 98 -21.20 -25.69 -3.80
N LEU A 99 -21.81 -25.11 -2.75
CA LEU A 99 -21.40 -23.82 -2.19
C LEU A 99 -19.93 -23.85 -1.71
N MET A 100 -19.53 -24.93 -1.04
CA MET A 100 -18.15 -25.15 -0.59
C MET A 100 -17.16 -25.26 -1.76
N ILE A 101 -17.52 -25.97 -2.83
CA ILE A 101 -16.70 -26.06 -4.05
C ILE A 101 -16.54 -24.68 -4.69
N LEU A 102 -17.64 -23.96 -4.91
CA LEU A 102 -17.61 -22.65 -5.59
C LEU A 102 -16.83 -21.61 -4.79
N GLY A 103 -17.01 -21.59 -3.46
CA GLY A 103 -16.23 -20.72 -2.57
C GLY A 103 -14.74 -21.07 -2.58
N SER A 104 -14.40 -22.35 -2.59
CA SER A 104 -13.01 -22.83 -2.66
C SER A 104 -12.34 -22.50 -3.99
N GLN A 105 -13.06 -22.66 -5.11
CA GLN A 105 -12.61 -22.28 -6.44
C GLN A 105 -12.34 -20.78 -6.54
N ALA A 106 -13.27 -19.95 -6.06
CA ALA A 106 -13.10 -18.50 -6.04
C ALA A 106 -11.87 -18.07 -5.21
N LYS A 107 -11.59 -18.76 -4.10
CA LYS A 107 -10.39 -18.54 -3.30
C LYS A 107 -9.12 -18.87 -4.09
N LEU A 108 -9.08 -20.05 -4.71
CA LEU A 108 -7.94 -20.48 -5.52
C LEU A 108 -7.64 -19.49 -6.65
N GLU A 109 -8.67 -19.03 -7.37
CA GLU A 109 -8.50 -18.03 -8.42
C GLU A 109 -7.95 -16.69 -7.88
N ASN A 110 -8.43 -16.24 -6.73
CA ASN A 110 -7.94 -15.01 -6.10
C ASN A 110 -6.48 -15.12 -5.66
N ASP A 111 -6.10 -16.26 -5.08
CA ASP A 111 -4.72 -16.52 -4.67
C ASP A 111 -3.80 -16.61 -5.89
N GLN A 112 -4.25 -17.30 -6.95
CA GLN A 112 -3.51 -17.41 -8.21
C GLN A 112 -3.37 -16.07 -8.93
N LYS A 113 -4.40 -15.20 -8.91
CA LYS A 113 -4.30 -13.81 -9.38
C LYS A 113 -3.20 -13.06 -8.63
N GLY A 114 -3.14 -13.21 -7.31
CA GLY A 114 -2.08 -12.62 -6.49
C GLY A 114 -0.67 -13.08 -6.88
N LEU A 115 -0.50 -14.38 -7.11
CA LEU A 115 0.77 -14.95 -7.58
C LEU A 115 1.14 -14.45 -8.98
N ASN A 116 0.17 -14.40 -9.90
CA ASN A 116 0.38 -13.91 -11.26
C ASN A 116 0.77 -12.43 -11.30
N VAL A 117 0.18 -11.60 -10.45
CA VAL A 117 0.59 -10.18 -10.31
C VAL A 117 2.03 -10.09 -9.82
N LYS A 118 2.40 -10.82 -8.76
CA LYS A 118 3.79 -10.84 -8.26
C LYS A 118 4.78 -11.32 -9.31
N ARG A 119 4.43 -12.38 -10.04
CA ARG A 119 5.24 -12.91 -11.16
C ARG A 119 5.39 -11.87 -12.26
N GLY A 120 4.30 -11.25 -12.70
CA GLY A 120 4.31 -10.20 -13.72
C GLY A 120 5.16 -9.00 -13.31
N LEU A 121 5.07 -8.56 -12.06
CA LEU A 121 5.92 -7.48 -11.53
C LEU A 121 7.40 -7.87 -11.55
N ARG A 122 7.73 -9.09 -11.11
CA ARG A 122 9.09 -9.62 -11.14
C ARG A 122 9.67 -9.68 -12.56
N THR A 123 8.92 -10.21 -13.52
CA THR A 123 9.35 -10.28 -14.92
C THR A 123 9.65 -8.89 -15.48
N ARG A 124 8.86 -7.87 -15.11
CA ARG A 124 9.14 -6.48 -15.51
C ARG A 124 10.41 -5.94 -14.89
N CYS A 125 10.66 -6.23 -13.61
CA CYS A 125 11.93 -5.87 -12.97
C CYS A 125 13.13 -6.56 -13.61
N GLU A 126 13.00 -7.84 -13.98
CA GLU A 126 14.03 -8.60 -14.71
C GLU A 126 14.31 -8.01 -16.10
N MET A 127 13.29 -7.45 -16.75
CA MET A 127 13.43 -6.62 -17.95
C MET A 127 13.95 -5.20 -17.65
N GLY A 128 14.36 -4.87 -16.43
CA GLY A 128 14.84 -3.54 -16.06
C GLY A 128 13.79 -2.42 -16.12
N LEU A 129 12.51 -2.77 -16.14
CA LEU A 129 11.39 -1.82 -16.09
C LEU A 129 11.03 -1.50 -14.65
N TRP A 130 10.62 -0.26 -14.39
CA TRP A 130 10.23 0.19 -13.05
C TRP A 130 8.72 0.02 -12.85
N PRO A 131 8.28 -0.90 -11.96
CA PRO A 131 6.87 -1.25 -11.83
C PRO A 131 6.05 -0.27 -10.96
N ALA A 132 6.71 0.66 -10.27
CA ALA A 132 6.06 1.62 -9.37
C ALA A 132 5.88 2.99 -10.04
N PRO A 133 5.24 3.98 -9.40
CA PRO A 133 5.23 5.34 -9.94
C PRO A 133 6.64 5.89 -10.12
N ALA A 134 6.92 6.54 -11.25
CA ALA A 134 8.19 7.22 -11.51
C ALA A 134 8.56 8.19 -10.36
N PRO A 135 9.81 8.16 -9.86
CA PRO A 135 10.27 9.11 -8.86
C PRO A 135 10.49 10.50 -9.46
N THR A 136 10.55 11.51 -8.59
CA THR A 136 10.75 12.92 -8.99
C THR A 136 12.00 13.09 -9.86
N GLY A 137 11.90 13.79 -10.98
CA GLY A 137 12.98 13.87 -11.98
C GLY A 137 12.77 12.93 -13.16
N TYR A 138 11.80 12.03 -13.05
CA TYR A 138 11.34 11.22 -14.16
C TYR A 138 9.81 11.30 -14.34
N LEU A 139 9.34 10.85 -15.51
CA LEU A 139 7.94 10.75 -15.88
C LEU A 139 7.60 9.31 -16.30
N ASN A 140 6.40 8.86 -15.98
CA ASN A 140 5.89 7.61 -16.54
C ASN A 140 5.56 7.82 -18.02
N GLU A 141 5.94 6.86 -18.86
CA GLU A 141 5.50 6.81 -20.25
C GLU A 141 3.96 6.72 -20.31
N LYS A 142 3.35 7.56 -21.15
CA LYS A 142 1.89 7.64 -21.27
C LYS A 142 1.32 6.60 -22.23
N ASN A 143 2.18 6.03 -23.08
CA ASN A 143 1.76 5.03 -24.04
C ASN A 143 1.35 3.71 -23.34
N VAL A 144 0.19 3.18 -23.73
CA VAL A 144 -0.42 1.97 -23.16
C VAL A 144 0.45 0.74 -23.41
N ASP A 145 1.20 0.72 -24.53
CA ASP A 145 2.06 -0.39 -24.91
C ASP A 145 3.39 -0.41 -24.14
N LYS A 146 3.85 0.76 -23.68
CA LYS A 146 5.11 0.95 -22.96
C LYS A 146 4.88 1.19 -21.47
N LYS A 147 3.98 0.42 -20.87
CA LYS A 147 3.75 0.46 -19.41
C LYS A 147 5.06 0.15 -18.66
N CYS A 148 5.29 0.86 -17.55
CA CYS A 148 6.48 0.75 -16.69
C CYS A 148 7.79 1.25 -17.32
N HIS A 149 7.73 1.89 -18.48
CA HIS A 149 8.83 2.71 -18.97
C HIS A 149 8.83 4.06 -18.27
N ILE A 150 10.04 4.51 -17.95
CA ILE A 150 10.29 5.80 -17.33
C ILE A 150 11.11 6.64 -18.30
N LEU A 151 10.69 7.89 -18.47
CA LEU A 151 11.38 8.91 -19.25
C LEU A 151 11.96 9.99 -18.33
N VAL A 152 13.05 10.61 -18.75
CA VAL A 152 13.65 11.75 -18.05
C VAL A 152 12.69 12.95 -18.11
N ASP A 153 12.42 13.59 -16.96
CA ASP A 153 11.62 14.82 -16.93
C ASP A 153 12.50 16.01 -17.34
N PRO A 154 12.28 16.66 -18.49
CA PRO A 154 13.16 17.73 -18.96
C PRO A 154 13.19 18.94 -18.02
N LYS A 155 12.14 19.15 -17.21
CA LYS A 155 12.08 20.28 -16.26
C LYS A 155 12.71 19.93 -14.93
N ARG A 156 12.45 18.72 -14.43
CA ARG A 156 12.85 18.32 -13.06
C ARG A 156 14.20 17.60 -13.01
N ALA A 157 14.56 16.85 -14.04
CA ALA A 157 15.80 16.07 -14.05
C ALA A 157 17.06 16.93 -13.88
N PRO A 158 17.22 18.10 -14.55
CA PRO A 158 18.39 18.96 -14.34
C PRO A 158 18.50 19.44 -12.89
N VAL A 159 17.37 19.77 -12.26
CA VAL A 159 17.34 20.20 -10.85
C VAL A 159 17.76 19.07 -9.92
N ILE A 160 17.28 17.83 -10.16
CA ILE A 160 17.72 16.67 -9.38
C ILE A 160 19.22 16.47 -9.51
N LYS A 161 19.78 16.53 -10.73
CA LYS A 161 21.23 16.42 -10.94
C LYS A 161 22.00 17.49 -10.15
N GLN A 162 21.57 18.75 -10.22
CA GLN A 162 22.14 19.84 -9.43
C GLN A 162 22.05 19.59 -7.92
N MET A 163 20.96 18.99 -7.41
CA MET A 163 20.87 18.65 -5.99
C MET A 163 21.98 17.69 -5.56
N PHE A 164 22.27 16.66 -6.35
CA PHE A 164 23.36 15.71 -6.05
C PHE A 164 24.73 16.38 -6.15
N GLU A 165 24.96 17.22 -7.16
CA GLU A 165 26.21 17.96 -7.34
C GLU A 165 26.47 18.94 -6.19
N LYS A 166 25.45 19.66 -5.73
CA LYS A 166 25.55 20.60 -4.60
C LYS A 166 25.92 19.91 -3.29
N VAL A 167 25.38 18.73 -3.02
CA VAL A 167 25.76 17.98 -1.83
C VAL A 167 27.17 17.41 -1.97
N ALA A 168 27.52 16.88 -3.14
CA ALA A 168 28.81 16.23 -3.35
C ALA A 168 30.00 17.20 -3.41
N TYR A 169 29.84 18.37 -4.04
CA TYR A 169 30.94 19.31 -4.30
C TYR A 169 30.89 20.54 -3.39
N GLU A 170 29.70 21.07 -3.09
CA GLU A 170 29.56 22.26 -2.25
C GLU A 170 29.35 21.91 -0.75
N ASN A 171 29.30 20.61 -0.40
CA ASN A 171 29.07 20.10 0.97
C ASN A 171 27.78 20.64 1.62
N TRP A 172 26.73 20.84 0.84
CA TRP A 172 25.45 21.31 1.38
C TRP A 172 24.77 20.23 2.23
N SER A 173 24.18 20.64 3.35
CA SER A 173 23.31 19.75 4.14
C SER A 173 21.97 19.53 3.44
N GLY A 174 21.31 18.40 3.70
CA GLY A 174 19.97 18.10 3.15
C GLY A 174 18.94 19.20 3.48
N LYS A 175 19.06 19.86 4.64
CA LYS A 175 18.23 21.01 5.02
C LYS A 175 18.49 22.24 4.15
N LYS A 176 19.76 22.54 3.86
CA LYS A 176 20.14 23.66 2.98
C LYS A 176 19.64 23.44 1.55
N VAL A 177 19.76 22.22 1.03
CA VAL A 177 19.20 21.84 -0.27
C VAL A 177 17.69 22.03 -0.29
N TYR A 178 16.98 21.62 0.75
CA TYR A 178 15.54 21.82 0.85
C TYR A 178 15.13 23.31 0.84
N GLN A 179 15.85 24.17 1.57
CA GLN A 179 15.59 25.63 1.56
C GLN A 179 15.80 26.23 0.17
N TRP A 180 16.89 25.86 -0.50
CA TRP A 180 17.18 26.26 -1.87
C TRP A 180 16.09 25.84 -2.85
N LEU A 181 15.65 24.58 -2.79
CA LEU A 181 14.57 24.06 -3.63
C LEU A 181 13.25 24.81 -3.43
N ARG A 182 12.97 25.26 -2.21
CA ARG A 182 11.73 25.94 -1.86
C ARG A 182 11.75 27.42 -2.23
N ASN A 183 12.87 28.10 -2.00
CA ASN A 183 12.95 29.56 -2.11
C ASN A 183 13.35 30.01 -3.51
N GLU A 184 14.33 29.35 -4.12
CA GLU A 184 14.90 29.77 -5.40
C GLU A 184 14.28 29.01 -6.57
N VAL A 185 14.34 27.67 -6.53
CA VAL A 185 13.92 26.84 -7.68
C VAL A 185 12.41 26.59 -7.72
N LYS A 186 11.75 26.61 -6.55
CA LYS A 186 10.32 26.30 -6.37
C LYS A 186 9.92 24.96 -7.02
N LEU A 187 10.75 23.93 -6.82
CA LEU A 187 10.51 22.60 -7.41
C LEU A 187 9.25 21.95 -6.82
N THR A 188 8.34 21.52 -7.69
CA THR A 188 7.14 20.79 -7.32
C THR A 188 7.23 19.32 -7.73
N SER A 189 6.59 18.45 -6.94
CA SER A 189 6.34 17.06 -7.29
C SER A 189 5.42 16.96 -8.53
N ILE A 190 5.25 15.75 -9.05
CA ILE A 190 4.38 15.47 -10.20
C ILE A 190 2.94 15.97 -10.00
N ASN A 191 2.47 16.00 -8.74
CA ASN A 191 1.15 16.48 -8.34
C ASN A 191 1.11 17.99 -8.00
N ASN A 192 2.08 18.78 -8.48
CA ASN A 192 2.20 20.23 -8.23
C ASN A 192 2.33 20.64 -6.75
N LYS A 193 2.64 19.70 -5.86
CA LYS A 193 2.90 19.99 -4.44
C LYS A 193 4.38 20.28 -4.21
N PRO A 194 4.74 21.21 -3.30
CA PRO A 194 6.14 21.43 -2.93
C PRO A 194 6.73 20.16 -2.31
N LEU A 195 8.02 19.91 -2.55
CA LEU A 195 8.72 18.81 -1.90
C LEU A 195 8.87 19.08 -0.40
N THR A 196 8.78 18.05 0.43
CA THR A 196 9.09 18.12 1.87
C THR A 196 10.54 17.73 2.11
N LEU A 197 11.06 18.04 3.31
CA LEU A 197 12.42 17.63 3.69
C LEU A 197 12.58 16.10 3.61
N SER A 198 11.59 15.33 4.06
CA SER A 198 11.60 13.86 3.97
C SER A 198 11.70 13.37 2.53
N ASN A 199 11.01 14.04 1.59
CA ASN A 199 11.10 13.71 0.16
C ASN A 199 12.51 13.96 -0.39
N VAL A 200 13.19 15.01 0.05
CA VAL A 200 14.59 15.28 -0.34
C VAL A 200 15.51 14.14 0.09
N TYR A 201 15.39 13.66 1.33
CA TYR A 201 16.16 12.50 1.79
C TYR A 201 15.77 11.20 1.07
N LEU A 202 14.49 11.01 0.73
CA LEU A 202 14.06 9.88 -0.10
C LEU A 202 14.66 9.92 -1.50
N ILE A 203 14.82 11.12 -2.08
CA ILE A 203 15.51 11.31 -3.37
C ILE A 203 16.96 10.87 -3.24
N PHE A 204 17.69 11.36 -2.22
CA PHE A 204 19.08 10.98 -2.03
C PHE A 204 19.27 9.47 -1.80
N LYS A 205 18.36 8.81 -1.08
CA LYS A 205 18.43 7.36 -0.83
C LYS A 205 18.06 6.50 -2.04
N ASN A 206 17.40 7.05 -3.06
CA ASN A 206 16.88 6.24 -4.15
C ASN A 206 17.99 5.88 -5.15
N THR A 207 18.31 4.59 -5.24
CA THR A 207 19.36 4.08 -6.13
C THR A 207 18.99 4.19 -7.61
N LEU A 208 17.70 4.35 -7.94
CA LEU A 208 17.24 4.44 -9.33
C LEU A 208 17.95 5.56 -10.11
N TYR A 209 18.38 6.64 -9.44
CA TYR A 209 19.04 7.77 -10.13
C TYR A 209 20.37 7.41 -10.79
N TYR A 210 21.08 6.37 -10.32
CA TYR A 210 22.29 5.87 -10.99
C TYR A 210 22.06 4.59 -11.82
N GLY A 211 20.80 4.15 -11.95
CA GLY A 211 20.41 3.06 -12.86
C GLY A 211 20.18 1.70 -12.19
N MET A 212 20.38 1.54 -10.88
CA MET A 212 20.05 0.29 -10.17
C MET A 212 18.89 0.46 -9.21
N PHE A 213 18.05 -0.55 -9.06
CA PHE A 213 16.95 -0.49 -8.12
C PHE A 213 16.64 -1.82 -7.46
N GLU A 214 16.01 -1.74 -6.30
CA GLU A 214 15.57 -2.90 -5.53
C GLU A 214 14.04 -3.01 -5.58
N TYR A 215 13.53 -4.22 -5.85
CA TYR A 215 12.09 -4.45 -5.85
C TYR A 215 11.71 -5.90 -5.48
N PRO A 216 10.74 -6.12 -4.57
CA PRO A 216 10.15 -5.15 -3.63
C PRO A 216 11.23 -4.52 -2.72
N ARG A 217 10.98 -3.32 -2.17
CA ARG A 217 11.92 -2.66 -1.26
C ARG A 217 12.20 -3.55 -0.04
N GLY A 218 13.47 -3.73 0.33
CA GLY A 218 13.91 -4.60 1.42
C GLY A 218 13.89 -6.10 1.11
N SER A 219 13.83 -6.49 -0.17
CA SER A 219 13.89 -7.91 -0.59
C SER A 219 15.30 -8.37 -0.97
N ASN A 220 16.28 -7.48 -1.01
CA ASN A 220 17.64 -7.67 -1.53
C ASN A 220 17.73 -8.13 -3.00
N ASN A 221 16.63 -8.06 -3.77
CA ASN A 221 16.63 -8.33 -5.20
C ASN A 221 16.96 -7.06 -5.99
N TRP A 222 18.18 -7.01 -6.51
CA TRP A 222 18.70 -5.88 -7.27
C TRP A 222 18.55 -6.09 -8.77
N TYR A 223 18.06 -5.05 -9.46
CA TYR A 223 17.84 -5.04 -10.90
C TYR A 223 18.53 -3.83 -11.52
N THR A 224 18.98 -4.00 -12.76
CA THR A 224 19.52 -2.91 -13.60
C THR A 224 18.41 -2.32 -14.45
N GLY A 225 18.14 -1.03 -14.27
CA GLY A 225 17.11 -0.31 -15.03
C GLY A 225 17.55 0.02 -16.45
N ILE A 226 16.60 -0.03 -17.40
CA ILE A 226 16.82 0.37 -18.80
C ILE A 226 16.77 1.90 -18.96
N HIS A 227 16.20 2.63 -17.99
CA HIS A 227 16.07 4.08 -18.06
C HIS A 227 17.44 4.78 -18.04
N GLU A 228 17.47 5.99 -18.57
CA GLU A 228 18.67 6.83 -18.56
C GLU A 228 18.99 7.32 -17.13
N PRO A 229 20.17 6.99 -16.57
CA PRO A 229 20.54 7.42 -15.22
C PRO A 229 20.87 8.93 -15.19
N LEU A 230 20.34 9.65 -14.20
CA LEU A 230 20.61 11.09 -14.03
C LEU A 230 21.99 11.38 -13.42
N ILE A 231 22.53 10.43 -12.65
CA ILE A 231 23.79 10.58 -11.92
C ILE A 231 24.66 9.34 -12.06
N THR A 232 25.96 9.48 -11.79
CA THR A 232 26.88 8.34 -11.73
C THR A 232 26.87 7.69 -10.35
N LYS A 233 27.19 6.39 -10.28
CA LYS A 233 27.35 5.67 -9.01
C LYS A 233 28.36 6.36 -8.08
N LYS A 234 29.47 6.86 -8.63
CA LYS A 234 30.49 7.62 -7.87
C LYS A 234 29.93 8.88 -7.23
N LEU A 235 29.06 9.63 -7.92
CA LEU A 235 28.42 10.83 -7.37
C LEU A 235 27.47 10.46 -6.23
N PHE A 236 26.68 9.39 -6.41
CA PHE A 236 25.76 8.89 -5.41
C PHE A 236 26.48 8.47 -4.12
N GLU A 237 27.58 7.73 -4.22
CA GLU A 237 28.39 7.29 -3.07
C GLU A 237 28.95 8.50 -2.29
N LYS A 238 29.53 9.48 -3.00
CA LYS A 238 30.02 10.72 -2.39
C LYS A 238 28.94 11.48 -1.62
N VAL A 239 27.72 11.56 -2.17
CA VAL A 239 26.59 12.19 -1.48
C VAL A 239 26.24 11.46 -0.18
N HIS A 240 26.26 10.13 -0.17
CA HIS A 240 25.97 9.35 1.04
C HIS A 240 27.04 9.51 2.12
N GLU A 241 28.32 9.60 1.73
CA GLU A 241 29.41 9.89 2.65
C GLU A 241 29.23 11.28 3.30
N GLN A 242 28.89 12.30 2.50
CA GLN A 242 28.65 13.65 3.02
C GLN A 242 27.41 13.72 3.92
N LEU A 243 26.33 13.04 3.55
CA LEU A 243 25.11 13.01 4.35
C LEU A 243 25.35 12.33 5.71
N LYS A 244 26.06 11.19 5.74
CA LYS A 244 26.46 10.53 6.99
C LYS A 244 27.32 11.44 7.86
N ARG A 245 28.30 12.13 7.27
CA ARG A 245 29.13 13.11 7.99
C ARG A 245 28.28 14.23 8.59
N SER A 246 27.30 14.75 7.84
CA SER A 246 26.40 15.79 8.33
C SER A 246 25.48 15.33 9.46
N GLU A 247 25.03 14.06 9.45
CA GLU A 247 24.25 13.46 10.53
C GLU A 247 25.10 13.34 11.81
N ILE A 248 26.35 12.86 11.69
CA ILE A 248 27.31 12.77 12.79
C ILE A 248 27.59 14.14 13.41
N VAL A 249 27.82 15.17 12.58
CA VAL A 249 28.08 16.54 13.04
C VAL A 249 26.83 17.18 13.67
N SER A 250 25.62 16.83 13.19
CA SER A 250 24.36 17.29 13.80
C SER A 250 24.00 16.58 15.11
N GLY A 251 24.66 15.46 15.42
CA GLY A 251 24.46 14.67 16.64
C GLY A 251 25.12 15.25 17.90
N TYR A 252 25.95 16.29 17.77
CA TYR A 252 26.60 16.98 18.90
C TYR A 252 26.30 18.47 18.86
N GLY A 253 25.02 18.79 19.03
CA GLY A 253 24.63 20.00 19.72
C GLY A 253 24.05 19.57 21.06
N THR A 254 24.90 19.13 22.00
CA THR A 254 24.52 19.23 23.40
C THR A 254 24.18 20.70 23.58
N LYS A 255 22.90 21.02 23.79
CA LYS A 255 22.57 22.27 24.45
C LYS A 255 23.17 22.12 25.85
N GLU A 256 24.45 22.44 26.00
CA GLU A 256 25.01 22.66 27.33
C GLU A 256 24.39 23.96 27.82
N PHE A 257 23.27 23.82 28.51
CA PHE A 257 22.76 24.92 29.30
C PHE A 257 23.78 25.14 30.42
N ALA A 258 24.24 26.38 30.58
CA ALA A 258 24.97 26.76 31.79
C ALA A 258 24.12 26.29 33.00
N PHE A 259 24.76 25.64 33.97
CA PHE A 259 24.17 25.08 35.21
C PHE A 259 23.56 23.67 35.16
N THR A 260 23.61 22.96 34.03
CA THR A 260 23.20 21.54 34.00
C THR A 260 24.06 20.71 34.96
N LYS A 261 23.44 20.03 35.93
CA LYS A 261 24.08 19.26 37.04
C LYS A 261 24.74 20.06 38.19
N LEU A 262 24.69 21.39 38.20
CA LEU A 262 25.17 22.16 39.36
C LEU A 262 24.14 22.19 40.51
N ILE A 263 22.86 21.98 40.19
CA ILE A 263 21.77 21.87 41.17
C ILE A 263 21.27 20.42 41.13
N SER A 264 21.33 19.74 42.26
CA SER A 264 20.84 18.38 42.45
C SER A 264 19.66 18.36 43.42
N CYS A 265 18.67 17.52 43.15
CA CYS A 265 17.50 17.37 44.02
C CYS A 265 17.91 16.70 45.34
N GLY A 266 17.70 17.36 46.47
CA GLY A 266 18.04 16.83 47.79
C GLY A 266 17.26 15.56 48.21
N LEU A 267 16.16 15.22 47.52
CA LEU A 267 15.37 14.02 47.79
C LEU A 267 15.80 12.78 46.99
N CYS A 268 16.34 12.96 45.78
CA CYS A 268 16.66 11.83 44.89
C CYS A 268 18.04 11.88 44.23
N GLY A 269 18.82 12.94 44.44
CA GLY A 269 20.18 13.09 43.93
C GLY A 269 20.31 13.31 42.43
N ALA A 270 19.21 13.34 41.67
CA ALA A 270 19.24 13.62 40.23
C ALA A 270 19.55 15.10 39.96
N GLY A 271 20.45 15.36 39.01
CA GLY A 271 20.84 16.71 38.57
C GLY A 271 19.83 17.32 37.60
N ASP A 272 19.60 18.63 37.71
CA ASP A 272 18.67 19.33 36.82
C ASP A 272 19.18 19.37 35.36
N HIS A 273 18.27 19.08 34.43
CA HIS A 273 18.49 19.07 32.99
C HIS A 273 17.61 20.16 32.38
N GLY A 274 18.13 21.39 32.38
CA GLY A 274 17.41 22.60 31.94
C GLY A 274 16.67 22.40 30.61
N ARG A 275 15.46 22.98 30.52
CA ARG A 275 14.66 23.04 29.29
C ARG A 275 14.92 24.31 28.50
#